data_AF-A0A2W4J8F9-F1
#
_entry.id   AF-A0A2W4J8F9-F1
#
_cell.length_a   1.000
_cell.length_b   1.000
_cell.length_c   1.000
_cell.angle_alpha   90.00
_cell.angle_beta   90.00
_cell.angle_gamma   90.00
#
_symmetry.space_group_name_H-M   'P 1'
#
loop_
_entity.id
_entity.type
_entity.pdbx_description
1 polymer ?
#
loop_
_entity_poly.entity_id
_entity_poly.type
_entity_poly.pdbx_seq_one_letter_code
_entity_poly.pdbx_strand_id
1 'polypeptide(L)'
;MGGQPPARAGVAPVRKRPLPAAPKLTLRGVLQPHRVRPSVALSGLFPAGTMSLDDFLAPLLALTKPGEWLGHPATRVVAVDYDSGERVAFGADGPADIQQAVRASCSVPGVSPPVTIDGRRYVDGAVYSSTSADLLVGAPVDEIVVLAPMAGATRWQRPRSKGQAVDMVLRRFMQRRLEAEVSALRRAGYQVRVFTPTLADRAAMGTNPLSGRQRIATFEAALRSGPARVAEAMRQESKLAAG
;
A
#
# COMPACT_ATOMS: atom_id res chain seq x y z
N MET A 1 18.09 -2.06 -63.56
CA MET A 1 17.17 -1.16 -62.83
C MET A 1 16.82 -1.81 -61.51
N GLY A 2 17.48 -1.45 -60.41
CA GLY A 2 17.17 -1.93 -59.06
C GLY A 2 17.07 -0.73 -58.14
N GLY A 3 15.86 -0.21 -57.97
CA GLY A 3 15.59 0.98 -57.15
C GLY A 3 15.74 0.66 -55.66
N GLN A 4 16.47 1.51 -54.96
CA GLN A 4 16.61 1.53 -53.51
C GLN A 4 15.27 1.97 -52.88
N PRO A 5 14.70 1.23 -51.92
CA PRO A 5 13.49 1.69 -51.23
C PRO A 5 13.82 2.88 -50.32
N PRO A 6 12.94 3.91 -50.23
CA PRO A 6 13.20 5.07 -49.38
C PRO A 6 13.20 4.68 -47.90
N ALA A 7 14.20 5.17 -47.18
CA ALA A 7 14.31 5.03 -45.74
C ALA A 7 13.06 5.60 -45.07
N ARG A 8 12.36 4.77 -44.27
CA ARG A 8 11.25 5.24 -43.43
C ARG A 8 11.81 6.22 -42.40
N ALA A 9 11.38 7.48 -42.49
CA ALA A 9 11.63 8.48 -41.48
C ALA A 9 11.08 7.98 -40.14
N GLY A 10 11.97 7.63 -39.22
CA GLY A 10 11.61 7.30 -37.86
C GLY A 10 11.00 8.53 -37.19
N VAL A 11 9.70 8.49 -36.90
CA VAL A 11 9.05 9.48 -36.04
C VAL A 11 9.67 9.30 -34.66
N ALA A 12 10.48 10.27 -34.24
CA ALA A 12 11.03 10.30 -32.89
C ALA A 12 9.87 10.23 -31.88
N PRO A 13 9.91 9.36 -30.86
CA PRO A 13 8.82 9.25 -29.90
C PRO A 13 8.69 10.60 -29.18
N VAL A 14 7.55 11.25 -29.36
CA VAL A 14 7.19 12.45 -28.62
C VAL A 14 7.16 12.08 -27.15
N ARG A 15 8.18 12.48 -26.40
CA ARG A 15 8.20 12.39 -24.94
C ARG A 15 7.12 13.31 -24.39
N LYS A 16 5.89 12.80 -24.28
CA LYS A 16 4.80 13.50 -23.59
C LYS A 16 5.28 13.76 -22.17
N ARG A 17 5.35 15.03 -21.78
CA ARG A 17 5.66 15.40 -20.39
C ARG A 17 4.62 14.70 -19.50
N PRO A 18 5.06 14.02 -18.43
CA PRO A 18 4.14 13.23 -17.64
C PRO A 18 3.22 14.18 -16.88
N LEU A 19 1.94 14.24 -17.30
CA LEU A 19 0.93 15.10 -16.69
C LEU A 19 0.49 14.50 -15.34
N PRO A 20 0.15 15.34 -14.33
CA PRO A 20 -0.41 14.86 -13.07
C PRO A 20 -1.66 14.01 -13.28
N ALA A 21 -1.77 12.90 -12.56
CA ALA A 21 -2.89 11.96 -12.71
C ALA A 21 -4.21 12.48 -12.09
N ALA A 22 -4.13 13.35 -11.08
CA ALA A 22 -5.30 13.94 -10.42
C ALA A 22 -5.04 15.36 -9.86
N PRO A 23 -4.80 16.38 -10.72
CA PRO A 23 -4.52 17.75 -10.26
C PRO A 23 -5.70 18.37 -9.48
N LYS A 24 -6.93 17.95 -9.78
CA LYS A 24 -8.15 18.38 -9.05
C LYS A 24 -8.13 17.91 -7.59
N LEU A 25 -7.59 16.72 -7.31
CA LEU A 25 -7.45 16.21 -5.94
C LEU A 25 -6.48 17.07 -5.14
N THR A 26 -5.35 17.44 -5.74
CA THR A 26 -4.38 18.32 -5.10
C THR A 26 -4.98 19.69 -4.81
N LEU A 27 -5.68 20.29 -5.79
CA LEU A 27 -6.38 21.56 -5.59
C LEU A 27 -7.42 21.44 -4.46
N ARG A 28 -8.17 20.35 -4.43
CA ARG A 28 -9.15 20.08 -3.36
C ARG A 28 -8.49 19.96 -1.99
N GLY A 29 -7.31 19.34 -1.88
CA GLY A 29 -6.56 19.29 -0.63
C GLY A 29 -6.07 20.65 -0.14
N VAL A 30 -5.77 21.58 -1.05
CA VAL A 30 -5.44 22.97 -0.71
C VAL A 30 -6.68 23.74 -0.26
N LEU A 31 -7.81 23.58 -0.97
CA LEU A 31 -9.05 24.30 -0.68
C LEU A 31 -9.84 23.71 0.51
N GLN A 32 -9.71 22.41 0.78
CA GLN A 32 -10.45 21.66 1.79
C GLN A 32 -9.50 20.75 2.61
N PRO A 33 -8.53 21.33 3.34
CA PRO A 33 -7.49 20.56 4.05
C PRO A 33 -8.03 19.67 5.17
N HIS A 34 -9.25 19.94 5.65
CA HIS A 34 -9.95 19.13 6.65
C HIS A 34 -10.62 17.88 6.04
N ARG A 35 -10.87 17.84 4.73
CA ARG A 35 -11.51 16.71 4.04
C ARG A 35 -10.52 15.77 3.38
N VAL A 36 -9.48 16.32 2.77
CA VAL A 36 -8.47 15.53 2.05
C VAL A 36 -7.16 15.60 2.81
N ARG A 37 -6.60 14.44 3.13
CA ARG A 37 -5.32 14.37 3.83
C ARG A 37 -4.19 14.91 2.95
N PRO A 38 -3.18 15.59 3.53
CA PRO A 38 -2.06 16.12 2.76
C PRO A 38 -1.32 15.07 1.92
N SER A 39 -1.13 13.85 2.44
CA SER A 39 -0.49 12.75 1.70
C SER A 39 -1.29 12.31 0.49
N VAL A 40 -2.62 12.23 0.63
CA VAL A 40 -3.56 11.91 -0.45
C VAL A 40 -3.56 13.04 -1.49
N ALA A 41 -3.63 14.30 -1.06
CA ALA A 41 -3.58 15.45 -1.96
C ALA A 41 -2.27 15.53 -2.75
N LEU A 42 -1.14 15.25 -2.11
CA LEU A 42 0.18 15.23 -2.74
C LEU A 42 0.29 14.11 -3.78
N SER A 43 -0.36 12.96 -3.55
CA SER A 43 -0.35 11.86 -4.51
C SER A 43 -0.92 12.25 -5.88
N GLY A 44 -1.90 13.17 -5.92
CA GLY A 44 -2.50 13.68 -7.17
C GLY A 44 -1.53 14.39 -8.13
N LEU A 45 -0.38 14.85 -7.63
CA LEU A 45 0.69 15.47 -8.43
C LEU A 45 1.56 14.44 -9.15
N PHE A 46 1.54 13.18 -8.72
CA PHE A 46 2.32 12.15 -9.38
C PHE A 46 1.72 11.88 -10.77
N PRO A 47 2.57 11.61 -11.77
CA PRO A 47 2.08 11.25 -13.07
C PRO A 47 1.40 9.88 -13.03
N ALA A 48 0.61 9.59 -14.06
CA ALA A 48 0.14 8.22 -14.26
C ALA A 48 1.37 7.32 -14.45
N GLY A 49 1.44 6.24 -13.67
CA GLY A 49 2.45 5.23 -13.87
C GLY A 49 2.16 4.37 -15.10
N THR A 50 3.15 3.60 -15.54
CA THR A 50 3.06 2.77 -16.75
C THR A 50 3.18 1.27 -16.49
N MET A 51 3.44 0.87 -15.25
CA MET A 51 3.56 -0.54 -14.88
C MET A 51 2.19 -1.21 -15.02
N SER A 52 2.13 -2.32 -15.76
CA SER A 52 0.94 -3.15 -15.80
C SER A 52 0.78 -3.88 -14.47
N LEU A 53 -0.44 -3.85 -13.93
CA LEU A 53 -0.81 -4.64 -12.76
C LEU A 53 -1.13 -6.09 -13.14
N ASP A 54 -1.33 -6.42 -14.42
CA ASP A 54 -1.68 -7.76 -14.85
C ASP A 54 -0.57 -8.76 -14.50
N ASP A 55 0.66 -8.48 -14.92
CA ASP A 55 1.80 -9.35 -14.63
C ASP A 55 2.14 -9.38 -13.14
N PHE A 56 1.99 -8.24 -12.46
CA PHE A 56 2.30 -8.11 -11.05
C PHE A 56 1.34 -8.91 -10.17
N LEU A 57 0.05 -8.93 -10.52
CA LEU A 57 -1.00 -9.56 -9.74
C LEU A 57 -1.36 -10.96 -10.24
N ALA A 58 -0.90 -11.40 -11.41
CA ALA A 58 -1.25 -12.70 -12.00
C ALA A 58 -1.22 -13.89 -11.02
N PRO A 59 -0.19 -14.07 -10.16
CA PRO A 59 -0.18 -15.18 -9.20
C PRO A 59 -1.30 -15.10 -8.15
N LEU A 60 -1.67 -13.89 -7.73
CA LEU A 60 -2.75 -13.66 -6.76
C LEU A 60 -4.11 -13.82 -7.42
N LEU A 61 -4.29 -13.27 -8.63
CA LEU A 61 -5.54 -13.37 -9.36
C LEU A 61 -5.86 -14.82 -9.75
N ALA A 62 -4.86 -15.66 -9.99
CA ALA A 62 -5.02 -17.10 -10.23
C ALA A 62 -5.65 -17.86 -9.04
N LEU A 63 -5.61 -17.31 -7.83
CA LEU A 63 -6.22 -17.89 -6.63
C LEU A 63 -7.68 -17.44 -6.43
N THR A 64 -8.21 -16.62 -7.33
CA THR A 64 -9.53 -16.00 -7.21
C THR A 64 -10.29 -16.08 -8.53
N LYS A 65 -11.61 -15.91 -8.48
CA LYS A 65 -12.44 -15.84 -9.69
C LYS A 65 -12.94 -14.42 -9.92
N PRO A 66 -12.97 -13.94 -11.19
CA PRO A 66 -13.63 -12.68 -11.52
C PRO A 66 -15.11 -12.72 -11.13
N GLY A 67 -15.67 -11.59 -10.71
CA GLY A 67 -17.06 -11.47 -10.29
C GLY A 67 -17.40 -12.10 -8.93
N GLU A 68 -16.44 -12.72 -8.24
CA GLU A 68 -16.64 -13.31 -6.93
C GLU A 68 -15.91 -12.51 -5.83
N TRP A 69 -16.42 -12.62 -4.59
CA TRP A 69 -15.70 -12.19 -3.40
C TRP A 69 -15.05 -13.39 -2.69
N LEU A 70 -14.19 -13.14 -1.71
CA LEU A 70 -13.66 -14.21 -0.87
C LEU A 70 -14.77 -14.81 0.01
N GLY A 71 -14.65 -16.10 0.35
CA GLY A 71 -15.64 -16.80 1.18
C GLY A 71 -15.83 -16.22 2.58
N HIS A 72 -14.89 -15.41 3.08
CA HIS A 72 -15.04 -14.72 4.36
C HIS A 72 -15.64 -13.30 4.18
N PRO A 73 -16.87 -13.04 4.68
CA PRO A 73 -17.61 -11.80 4.38
C PRO A 73 -17.02 -10.54 5.04
N ALA A 74 -16.23 -10.69 6.11
CA ALA A 74 -15.56 -9.56 6.77
C ALA A 74 -14.27 -9.10 6.07
N THR A 75 -13.87 -9.74 4.96
CA THR A 75 -12.68 -9.30 4.21
C THR A 75 -12.92 -7.90 3.67
N ARG A 76 -11.96 -7.00 3.87
CA ARG A 76 -11.96 -5.65 3.30
C ARG A 76 -10.66 -5.37 2.56
N VAL A 77 -10.75 -4.74 1.40
CA VAL A 77 -9.60 -4.29 0.60
C VAL A 77 -9.70 -2.78 0.45
N VAL A 78 -8.64 -2.06 0.83
CA VAL A 78 -8.70 -0.61 1.00
C VAL A 78 -8.00 0.11 -0.15
N ALA A 79 -8.72 1.03 -0.77
CA ALA A 79 -8.19 1.96 -1.76
C ALA A 79 -8.53 3.41 -1.38
N VAL A 80 -8.09 4.36 -2.20
CA VAL A 80 -8.53 5.75 -2.12
C VAL A 80 -9.21 6.12 -3.43
N ASP A 81 -10.42 6.67 -3.35
CA ASP A 81 -11.05 7.33 -4.48
C ASP A 81 -10.24 8.58 -4.84
N TYR A 82 -9.73 8.61 -6.06
CA TYR A 82 -8.71 9.55 -6.49
C TYR A 82 -9.27 10.92 -6.92
N ASP A 83 -10.59 11.05 -6.96
CA ASP A 83 -11.29 12.29 -7.28
C ASP A 83 -11.78 13.02 -6.01
N SER A 84 -12.23 12.25 -5.02
CA SER A 84 -12.70 12.75 -3.72
C SER A 84 -11.61 12.80 -2.66
N GLY A 85 -10.63 11.90 -2.72
CA GLY A 85 -9.64 11.68 -1.67
C GLY A 85 -10.13 10.82 -0.50
N GLU A 86 -11.34 10.26 -0.62
CA GLU A 86 -11.93 9.41 0.41
C GLU A 86 -11.34 8.01 0.39
N ARG A 87 -11.09 7.45 1.58
CA ARG A 87 -10.68 6.06 1.73
C ARG A 87 -11.90 5.16 1.54
N VAL A 88 -11.79 4.15 0.69
CA VAL A 88 -12.85 3.19 0.39
C VAL A 88 -12.40 1.80 0.82
N ALA A 89 -13.22 1.10 1.59
CA ALA A 89 -13.00 -0.28 2.01
C ALA A 89 -13.98 -1.19 1.25
N PHE A 90 -13.53 -1.76 0.13
CA PHE A 90 -14.32 -2.71 -0.64
C PHE A 90 -14.58 -3.98 0.17
N GLY A 91 -15.80 -4.50 0.10
CA GLY A 91 -16.28 -5.69 0.80
C GLY A 91 -17.22 -6.52 -0.07
N ALA A 92 -17.70 -7.65 0.46
CA ALA A 92 -18.59 -8.58 -0.24
C ALA A 92 -19.93 -7.96 -0.67
N ASP A 93 -20.35 -6.91 0.02
CA ASP A 93 -21.55 -6.10 -0.20
C ASP A 93 -21.32 -4.93 -1.17
N GLY A 94 -20.07 -4.75 -1.62
CA GLY A 94 -19.68 -3.65 -2.48
C GLY A 94 -19.83 -3.95 -3.98
N PRO A 95 -19.70 -2.91 -4.82
CA PRO A 95 -19.84 -3.04 -6.27
C PRO A 95 -18.62 -3.66 -6.97
N ALA A 96 -17.51 -3.86 -6.26
CA ALA A 96 -16.26 -4.37 -6.82
C ALA A 96 -16.06 -5.84 -6.47
N ASP A 97 -15.63 -6.65 -7.43
CA ASP A 97 -15.12 -7.99 -7.14
C ASP A 97 -13.73 -7.95 -6.47
N ILE A 98 -13.25 -9.09 -5.96
CA ILE A 98 -11.96 -9.15 -5.26
C ILE A 98 -10.79 -8.74 -6.16
N GLN A 99 -10.82 -9.06 -7.46
CA GLN A 99 -9.74 -8.76 -8.37
C GLN A 99 -9.66 -7.26 -8.66
N GLN A 100 -10.81 -6.61 -8.87
CA GLN A 100 -10.95 -5.17 -9.04
C GLN A 100 -10.48 -4.42 -7.80
N ALA A 101 -10.93 -4.85 -6.62
CA ALA A 101 -10.57 -4.23 -5.35
C ALA A 101 -9.06 -4.30 -5.09
N VAL A 102 -8.44 -5.47 -5.33
CA VAL A 102 -6.99 -5.66 -5.20
C VAL A 102 -6.22 -4.81 -6.22
N ARG A 103 -6.67 -4.77 -7.48
CA ARG A 103 -6.06 -3.91 -8.51
C ARG A 103 -6.09 -2.44 -8.11
N ALA A 104 -7.22 -1.95 -7.60
CA ALA A 104 -7.35 -0.59 -7.06
C ALA A 104 -6.38 -0.36 -5.88
N SER A 105 -6.34 -1.28 -4.92
CA SER A 105 -5.46 -1.20 -3.75
C SER A 105 -3.97 -1.30 -4.09
N CYS A 106 -3.58 -1.89 -5.24
CA CYS A 106 -2.19 -1.97 -5.69
C CYS A 106 -1.81 -0.90 -6.74
N SER A 107 -2.72 0.03 -7.04
CA SER A 107 -2.48 1.10 -8.00
C SER A 107 -1.67 2.25 -7.37
N VAL A 108 -0.35 2.07 -7.29
CA VAL A 108 0.56 3.04 -6.66
C VAL A 108 0.74 4.26 -7.58
N PRO A 109 0.42 5.49 -7.11
CA PRO A 109 0.62 6.70 -7.91
C PRO A 109 2.08 6.87 -8.36
N GLY A 110 2.27 7.19 -9.64
CA GLY A 110 3.59 7.28 -10.28
C GLY A 110 4.18 5.94 -10.75
N VAL A 111 3.60 4.80 -10.39
CA VAL A 111 4.10 3.46 -10.76
C VAL A 111 3.15 2.75 -11.71
N SER A 112 1.86 2.67 -11.36
CA SER A 112 0.78 2.12 -12.19
C SER A 112 -0.33 3.16 -12.42
N PRO A 113 -1.16 3.01 -13.45
CA PRO A 113 -2.29 3.90 -13.68
C PRO A 113 -3.42 3.66 -12.66
N PRO A 114 -4.22 4.70 -12.31
CA PRO A 114 -5.42 4.53 -11.49
C PRO A 114 -6.39 3.51 -12.10
N VAL A 115 -7.00 2.70 -11.24
CA VAL A 115 -7.98 1.69 -11.68
C VAL A 115 -9.37 2.30 -11.65
N THR A 116 -10.16 2.08 -12.71
CA THR A 116 -11.54 2.57 -12.78
C THR A 116 -12.50 1.43 -12.45
N ILE A 117 -13.38 1.65 -11.47
CA ILE A 117 -14.47 0.75 -11.09
C ILE A 117 -15.74 1.59 -11.06
N ASP A 118 -16.75 1.21 -11.83
CA ASP A 118 -18.03 1.93 -11.96
C ASP A 118 -17.87 3.44 -12.20
N GLY A 119 -16.96 3.80 -13.11
CA GLY A 119 -16.70 5.19 -13.48
C GLY A 119 -15.91 6.01 -12.44
N ARG A 120 -15.57 5.44 -11.29
CA ARG A 120 -14.73 6.08 -10.26
C ARG A 120 -13.30 5.60 -10.35
N ARG A 121 -12.34 6.51 -10.16
CA ARG A 121 -10.90 6.20 -10.24
C ARG A 121 -10.33 5.96 -8.85
N TYR A 122 -9.54 4.90 -8.70
CA TYR A 122 -8.97 4.49 -7.42
C TYR A 122 -7.46 4.32 -7.51
N VAL A 123 -6.79 4.60 -6.39
CA VAL A 123 -5.36 4.39 -6.17
C VAL A 123 -5.11 3.66 -4.85
N ASP A 124 -3.88 3.21 -4.65
CA ASP A 124 -3.43 2.46 -3.48
C ASP A 124 -3.83 3.15 -2.16
N GLY A 125 -4.43 2.37 -1.25
CA GLY A 125 -4.83 2.81 0.08
C GLY A 125 -3.69 3.35 0.94
N ALA A 126 -2.44 2.93 0.67
CA ALA A 126 -1.24 3.31 1.40
C ALA A 126 -0.94 4.82 1.35
N VAL A 127 -1.46 5.55 0.34
CA VAL A 127 -1.36 7.02 0.30
C VAL A 127 -2.13 7.68 1.46
N TYR A 128 -3.11 6.97 2.02
CA TYR A 128 -3.81 7.33 3.25
C TYR A 128 -3.24 6.56 4.45
N SER A 129 -3.17 5.23 4.38
CA SER A 129 -2.60 4.35 5.40
C SER A 129 -2.26 2.97 4.83
N SER A 130 -1.06 2.47 5.16
CA SER A 130 -0.64 1.11 4.77
C SER A 130 -1.34 -0.02 5.53
N THR A 131 -2.01 0.29 6.64
CA THR A 131 -2.68 -0.72 7.49
C THR A 131 -4.17 -0.53 7.58
N SER A 132 -4.64 0.73 7.57
CA SER A 132 -6.05 1.09 7.76
C SER A 132 -6.70 0.42 8.98
N ALA A 133 -5.90 0.15 10.02
CA ALA A 133 -6.34 -0.59 11.20
C ALA A 133 -7.40 0.19 11.98
N ASP A 134 -7.41 1.53 11.83
CA ASP A 134 -8.43 2.40 12.43
C ASP A 134 -9.87 2.10 11.95
N LEU A 135 -10.04 1.43 10.82
CA LEU A 135 -11.37 1.01 10.34
C LEU A 135 -12.02 -0.07 11.23
N LEU A 136 -11.25 -0.71 12.13
CA LEU A 136 -11.76 -1.72 13.05
C LEU A 136 -12.32 -1.12 14.35
N VAL A 137 -12.29 0.20 14.53
CA VAL A 137 -12.97 0.83 15.68
C VAL A 137 -14.47 0.54 15.60
N GLY A 138 -15.02 -0.08 16.63
CA GLY A 138 -16.41 -0.54 16.69
C GLY A 138 -16.65 -1.96 16.16
N ALA A 139 -15.62 -2.65 15.66
CA ALA A 139 -15.73 -4.05 15.27
C ALA A 139 -15.96 -4.95 16.51
N PRO A 140 -16.76 -6.02 16.41
CA PRO A 140 -17.07 -6.94 17.50
C PRO A 140 -15.95 -7.98 17.68
N VAL A 141 -14.75 -7.52 18.04
CA VAL A 141 -13.57 -8.36 18.29
C VAL A 141 -12.85 -7.92 19.54
N ASP A 142 -12.23 -8.85 20.25
CA ASP A 142 -11.46 -8.54 21.46
C ASP A 142 -10.01 -8.16 21.15
N GLU A 143 -9.44 -8.80 20.13
CA GLU A 143 -8.04 -8.64 19.72
C GLU A 143 -7.90 -8.27 18.24
N ILE A 144 -6.95 -7.36 17.97
CA ILE A 144 -6.53 -6.94 16.63
C ILE A 144 -5.04 -7.22 16.45
N VAL A 145 -4.73 -8.04 15.45
CA VAL A 145 -3.36 -8.32 15.00
C VAL A 145 -3.06 -7.50 13.75
N VAL A 146 -2.07 -6.62 13.84
CA VAL A 146 -1.65 -5.74 12.73
C VAL A 146 -0.30 -6.20 12.19
N LEU A 147 -0.28 -6.57 10.90
CA LEU A 147 0.96 -6.81 10.16
C LEU A 147 1.33 -5.56 9.37
N ALA A 148 2.46 -4.92 9.71
CA ALA A 148 2.86 -3.64 9.15
C ALA A 148 4.27 -3.68 8.55
N PRO A 149 4.47 -4.35 7.39
CA PRO A 149 5.78 -4.51 6.74
C PRO A 149 6.40 -3.18 6.26
N MET A 150 5.57 -2.16 6.08
CA MET A 150 5.99 -0.82 5.67
C MET A 150 6.34 0.08 6.87
N ALA A 151 6.05 -0.36 8.09
CA ALA A 151 6.38 0.35 9.32
C ALA A 151 7.62 -0.27 10.01
N GLY A 152 7.90 0.16 11.23
CA GLY A 152 9.03 -0.30 12.04
C GLY A 152 10.17 0.71 12.09
N ALA A 153 10.71 0.91 13.30
CA ALA A 153 11.77 1.86 13.57
C ALA A 153 13.02 1.54 12.71
N THR A 154 13.46 2.52 11.93
CA THR A 154 14.84 2.58 11.43
C THR A 154 15.74 3.00 12.58
N ARG A 155 16.87 2.33 12.76
CA ARG A 155 17.99 3.01 13.42
C ARG A 155 18.33 4.23 12.57
N TRP A 156 18.28 5.43 13.15
CA TRP A 156 18.65 6.62 12.41
C TRP A 156 20.08 6.46 11.91
N GLN A 157 20.24 6.50 10.59
CA GLN A 157 21.51 6.41 9.90
C GLN A 157 21.48 7.45 8.80
N ARG A 158 22.60 8.17 8.61
CA ARG A 158 22.72 9.10 7.49
C ARG A 158 22.55 8.31 6.18
N PRO A 159 21.57 8.66 5.33
CA PRO A 159 21.35 7.94 4.08
C PRO A 159 22.56 8.12 3.17
N ARG A 160 23.03 7.01 2.58
CA ARG A 160 24.16 6.99 1.64
C ARG A 160 23.73 7.08 0.18
N SER A 161 22.42 7.02 -0.08
CA SER A 161 21.84 7.15 -1.42
C SER A 161 20.47 7.84 -1.38
N LYS A 162 20.03 8.37 -2.52
CA LYS A 162 18.68 8.95 -2.67
C LYS A 162 17.59 7.92 -2.35
N GLY A 163 17.76 6.67 -2.78
CA GLY A 163 16.82 5.58 -2.49
C GLY A 163 16.68 5.31 -0.99
N GLN A 164 17.78 5.31 -0.24
CA GLN A 164 17.75 5.17 1.22
C GLN A 164 17.06 6.37 1.90
N ALA A 165 17.28 7.58 1.40
CA ALA A 165 16.61 8.76 1.94
C ALA A 165 15.08 8.69 1.75
N VAL A 166 14.64 8.28 0.55
CA VAL A 166 13.22 8.08 0.23
C VAL A 166 12.61 6.97 1.09
N ASP A 167 13.25 5.80 1.17
CA ASP A 167 12.80 4.67 2.01
C ASP A 167 12.63 5.09 3.48
N MET A 168 13.61 5.82 4.01
CA MET A 168 13.57 6.30 5.39
C MET A 168 12.38 7.24 5.64
N VAL A 169 12.14 8.20 4.75
CA VAL A 169 11.01 9.13 4.88
C VAL A 169 9.68 8.40 4.75
N LEU A 170 9.54 7.53 3.75
CA LEU A 170 8.35 6.72 3.52
C LEU A 170 8.00 5.90 4.76
N ARG A 171 8.97 5.16 5.31
CA ARG A 171 8.73 4.31 6.48
C ARG A 171 8.48 5.10 7.75
N ARG A 172 9.11 6.27 7.93
CA ARG A 172 8.80 7.16 9.06
C ARG A 172 7.37 7.67 8.99
N PHE A 173 6.90 7.99 7.79
CA PHE A 173 5.51 8.37 7.55
C PHE A 173 4.55 7.20 7.89
N MET A 174 4.80 6.00 7.36
CA MET A 174 3.97 4.81 7.64
C MET A 174 3.97 4.44 9.13
N GLN A 175 5.12 4.52 9.80
CA GLN A 175 5.25 4.28 11.24
C GLN A 175 4.39 5.25 12.06
N ARG A 176 4.45 6.56 11.78
CA ARG A 176 3.63 7.55 12.48
C ARG A 176 2.14 7.30 12.28
N ARG A 177 1.76 6.86 11.07
CA ARG A 177 0.35 6.55 10.79
C ARG A 177 -0.12 5.34 11.58
N LEU A 178 0.67 4.26 11.58
CA LEU A 178 0.42 3.07 12.38
C LEU A 178 0.29 3.39 13.88
N GLU A 179 1.19 4.20 14.43
CA GLU A 179 1.13 4.64 15.84
C GLU A 179 -0.20 5.33 16.17
N ALA A 180 -0.69 6.20 15.28
CA ALA A 180 -1.97 6.88 15.46
C ALA A 180 -3.17 5.91 15.41
N GLU A 181 -3.15 4.94 14.49
CA GLU A 181 -4.22 3.93 14.35
C GLU A 181 -4.26 2.99 15.56
N VAL A 182 -3.10 2.46 15.96
CA VAL A 182 -2.97 1.61 17.15
C VAL A 182 -3.41 2.35 18.41
N SER A 183 -3.05 3.63 18.54
CA SER A 183 -3.49 4.46 19.66
C SER A 183 -5.02 4.65 19.68
N ALA A 184 -5.65 4.81 18.52
CA ALA A 184 -7.11 4.91 18.43
C ALA A 184 -7.80 3.62 18.85
N LEU A 185 -7.30 2.47 18.36
CA LEU A 185 -7.82 1.15 18.73
C LEU A 185 -7.65 0.87 20.23
N ARG A 186 -6.47 1.11 20.79
CA ARG A 186 -6.24 0.92 22.24
C ARG A 186 -7.15 1.81 23.09
N ARG A 187 -7.41 3.06 22.69
CA ARG A 187 -8.37 3.93 23.37
C ARG A 187 -9.82 3.44 23.28
N ALA A 188 -10.16 2.71 22.22
CA ALA A 188 -11.45 2.06 22.08
C ALA A 188 -11.56 0.72 22.84
N GLY A 189 -10.51 0.31 23.57
CA GLY A 189 -10.52 -0.87 24.43
C GLY A 189 -9.98 -2.15 23.80
N TYR A 190 -9.52 -2.12 22.54
CA TYR A 190 -9.00 -3.31 21.87
C TYR A 190 -7.64 -3.73 22.40
N GLN A 191 -7.40 -5.03 22.49
CA GLN A 191 -6.04 -5.57 22.56
C GLN A 191 -5.41 -5.47 21.17
N VAL A 192 -4.28 -4.77 21.03
CA VAL A 192 -3.64 -4.54 19.72
C VAL A 192 -2.20 -5.03 19.73
N ARG A 193 -1.93 -6.05 18.91
CA ARG A 193 -0.59 -6.56 18.64
C ARG A 193 -0.11 -6.10 17.28
N VAL A 194 1.15 -5.66 17.23
CA VAL A 194 1.72 -5.06 16.03
C VAL A 194 3.01 -5.79 15.68
N PHE A 195 3.06 -6.33 14.46
CA PHE A 195 4.23 -6.98 13.90
C PHE A 195 4.82 -6.11 12.80
N THR A 196 5.99 -5.54 13.07
CA THR A 196 6.81 -4.80 12.09
C THR A 196 8.08 -5.59 11.78
N PRO A 197 8.72 -5.40 10.61
CA PRO A 197 9.98 -6.08 10.29
C PRO A 197 11.09 -5.78 11.31
N THR A 198 11.93 -6.77 11.61
CA THR A 198 13.19 -6.59 12.34
C THR A 198 14.24 -5.87 11.48
N LEU A 199 15.36 -5.47 12.08
CA LEU A 199 16.50 -4.94 11.31
C LEU A 199 17.04 -5.96 10.30
N ALA A 200 17.00 -7.26 10.62
CA ALA A 200 17.43 -8.32 9.70
C ALA A 200 16.45 -8.48 8.53
N ASP A 201 15.15 -8.48 8.80
CA ASP A 201 14.11 -8.52 7.75
C ASP A 201 14.27 -7.32 6.82
N ARG A 202 14.54 -6.13 7.38
CA ARG A 202 14.76 -4.91 6.61
C ARG A 202 15.99 -4.97 5.71
N ALA A 203 17.08 -5.58 6.18
CA ALA A 203 18.25 -5.78 5.35
C ALA A 203 17.93 -6.66 4.13
N ALA A 204 17.09 -7.69 4.31
CA ALA A 204 16.63 -8.56 3.22
C ALA A 204 15.63 -7.87 2.27
N MET A 205 14.74 -7.01 2.79
CA MET A 205 13.79 -6.21 2.01
C MET A 205 14.43 -5.12 1.15
N GLY A 206 15.62 -4.66 1.56
CA GLY A 206 16.32 -3.50 1.01
C GLY A 206 15.48 -2.21 0.96
N THR A 207 15.73 -1.37 -0.05
CA THR A 207 15.27 0.03 -0.07
C THR A 207 14.19 0.32 -1.11
N ASN A 208 13.94 -0.61 -2.04
CA ASN A 208 12.87 -0.47 -3.02
C ASN A 208 11.83 -1.56 -2.78
N PRO A 209 10.68 -1.23 -2.16
CA PRO A 209 9.60 -2.18 -1.88
C PRO A 209 9.07 -2.90 -3.12
N LEU A 210 9.20 -2.28 -4.31
CA LEU A 210 8.71 -2.84 -5.58
C LEU A 210 9.76 -3.70 -6.28
N SER A 211 10.93 -3.91 -5.69
CA SER A 211 11.97 -4.74 -6.30
C SER A 211 11.67 -6.22 -6.13
N GLY A 212 11.24 -6.86 -7.22
CA GLY A 212 11.06 -8.31 -7.28
C GLY A 212 12.35 -9.11 -7.01
N ARG A 213 13.54 -8.50 -7.07
CA ARG A 213 14.83 -9.15 -6.77
C ARG A 213 14.94 -9.59 -5.31
N GLN A 214 14.36 -8.83 -4.39
CA GLN A 214 14.47 -9.06 -2.94
C GLN A 214 13.38 -9.99 -2.39
N ARG A 215 12.41 -10.42 -3.23
CA ARG A 215 11.20 -11.14 -2.78
C ARG A 215 11.51 -12.44 -2.03
N ILE A 216 12.42 -13.27 -2.56
CA ILE A 216 12.76 -14.58 -1.97
C ILE A 216 13.54 -14.37 -0.66
N ALA A 217 14.57 -13.52 -0.69
CA ALA A 217 15.34 -13.21 0.51
C ALA A 217 14.46 -12.61 1.64
N THR A 218 13.49 -11.76 1.28
CA THR A 218 12.52 -11.19 2.20
C THR A 218 11.62 -12.27 2.80
N PHE A 219 11.09 -13.16 1.96
CA PHE A 219 10.23 -14.26 2.40
C PHE A 219 10.97 -15.21 3.35
N GLU A 220 12.19 -15.63 2.98
CA GLU A 220 13.01 -16.50 3.84
C GLU A 220 13.41 -15.83 5.16
N ALA A 221 13.72 -14.53 5.14
CA ALA A 221 13.99 -13.78 6.36
C ALA A 221 12.77 -13.77 7.30
N ALA A 222 11.59 -13.51 6.75
CA ALA A 222 10.33 -13.54 7.50
C ALA A 222 10.01 -14.93 8.05
N LEU A 223 10.29 -16.01 7.31
CA LEU A 223 10.13 -17.38 7.79
C LEU A 223 11.07 -17.71 8.95
N ARG A 224 12.32 -17.21 8.89
CA ARG A 224 13.30 -17.42 9.98
C ARG A 224 12.94 -16.63 11.24
N SER A 225 12.53 -15.37 11.10
CA SER A 225 12.30 -14.47 12.22
C SER A 225 10.88 -14.60 12.81
N GLY A 226 9.88 -14.91 11.99
CA GLY A 226 8.46 -14.90 12.33
C GLY A 226 8.08 -15.74 13.56
N PRO A 227 8.41 -17.03 13.62
CA PRO A 227 7.99 -17.90 14.73
C PRO A 227 8.43 -17.40 16.11
N ALA A 228 9.70 -16.99 16.24
CA ALA A 228 10.23 -16.46 17.49
C ALA A 228 9.49 -15.18 17.94
N ARG A 229 9.12 -14.33 16.98
CA ARG A 229 8.40 -13.08 17.23
C ARG A 229 6.95 -13.30 17.63
N VAL A 230 6.27 -14.24 16.98
CA VAL A 230 4.92 -14.63 17.40
C VAL A 230 4.98 -15.20 18.82
N ALA A 231 5.91 -16.11 19.10
CA ALA A 231 6.06 -16.69 20.43
C ALA A 231 6.38 -15.64 21.52
N GLU A 232 7.20 -14.64 21.21
CA GLU A 232 7.48 -13.52 22.12
C GLU A 232 6.23 -12.67 22.39
N ALA A 233 5.47 -12.34 21.34
CA ALA A 233 4.23 -11.58 21.46
C ALA A 233 3.14 -12.33 22.27
N MET A 234 3.11 -13.66 22.17
CA MET A 234 2.20 -14.50 22.98
C MET A 234 2.65 -14.60 24.44
N ARG A 235 3.95 -14.66 24.73
CA ARG A 235 4.45 -14.73 26.12
C ARG A 235 4.23 -13.47 26.94
N GLN A 236 4.24 -12.30 26.30
CA GLN A 236 4.00 -11.02 27.00
C GLN A 236 2.58 -10.95 27.59
N GLU A 237 1.63 -11.68 27.02
CA GLU A 237 0.24 -11.78 27.51
C GLU A 237 0.12 -12.58 28.79
N SER A 238 0.77 -13.74 28.87
CA SER A 238 0.73 -14.57 30.08
C SER A 238 1.32 -13.84 31.29
N LYS A 239 2.26 -12.91 31.07
CA LYS A 239 2.83 -12.09 32.13
C LYS A 239 1.92 -10.92 32.56
N LEU A 240 1.18 -10.33 31.63
CA LEU A 240 0.21 -9.27 31.91
C LEU A 240 -1.08 -9.80 32.53
N ALA A 241 -1.46 -11.05 32.24
CA ALA A 241 -2.62 -11.71 32.84
C ALA A 241 -2.35 -12.30 34.24
N ALA A 242 -1.08 -12.40 34.65
CA ALA A 242 -0.65 -13.03 35.90
C ALA A 242 -0.18 -12.04 36.99
N GLY A 243 -0.22 -10.73 36.73
CA GLY A 243 0.16 -9.67 37.68
C GLY A 243 -0.93 -8.63 37.82
#